data_AF-A0A7S0FIP2-F1
#
_entry.id   AF-A0A7S0FIP2-F1
#
_cell.length_a   1.000
_cell.length_b   1.000
_cell.length_c   1.000
_cell.angle_alpha   90.00
_cell.angle_beta   90.00
_cell.angle_gamma   90.00
#
_symmetry.space_group_name_H-M   'P 1'
#
loop_
_entity.id
_entity.type
_entity.pdbx_description
1 polymer ?
#
loop_
_entity_poly.entity_id
_entity_poly.type
_entity_poly.pdbx_seq_one_letter_code
_entity_poly.pdbx_strand_id
1 'polypeptide(L)'
;MNDYLETKRLAFPRFFFLSNEELLMILSQTKDPTAVQPHMGKCFEGINSVRFDANNEIIEAMLSIEGEVVELFSPVNVVAGDKKGNVEKWLMEVQESMIACLTKITGQSIVA
;
A
#
# COMPACT_ATOMS: atom_id res chain seq x y z
N MET A 1 15.10 -11.48 -16.05
CA MET A 1 13.74 -10.94 -15.79
C MET A 1 13.15 -11.55 -14.53
N ASN A 2 13.29 -12.86 -14.29
CA ASN A 2 12.91 -13.49 -13.02
C ASN A 2 13.67 -12.90 -11.81
N ASP A 3 14.99 -12.71 -11.89
CA ASP A 3 15.79 -12.23 -10.76
C ASP A 3 15.38 -10.83 -10.24
N TYR A 4 14.92 -9.95 -11.15
CA TYR A 4 14.42 -8.63 -10.78
C TYR A 4 13.10 -8.70 -10.00
N LEU A 5 12.15 -9.52 -10.48
CA LEU A 5 10.87 -9.74 -9.81
C LEU A 5 11.06 -10.45 -8.46
N GLU A 6 11.99 -11.40 -8.39
CA GLU A 6 12.36 -12.05 -7.13
C GLU A 6 12.95 -11.06 -6.14
N THR A 7 13.85 -10.17 -6.58
CA THR A 7 14.40 -9.11 -5.71
C THR A 7 13.29 -8.23 -5.14
N LYS A 8 12.30 -7.85 -5.96
CA LYS A 8 11.15 -7.06 -5.52
C LYS A 8 10.23 -7.84 -4.57
N ARG A 9 10.02 -9.13 -4.80
CA ARG A 9 9.28 -10.01 -3.87
C ARG A 9 9.98 -10.19 -2.53
N LEU A 10 11.31 -10.29 -2.52
CA LEU A 10 12.09 -10.34 -1.29
C LEU A 10 12.03 -9.02 -0.52
N ALA A 11 11.98 -7.88 -1.22
CA ALA A 11 11.82 -6.57 -0.60
C ALA A 11 10.43 -6.37 0.03
N PHE A 12 9.37 -6.87 -0.62
CA PHE A 12 8.01 -6.83 -0.09
C PHE A 12 7.30 -8.19 -0.27
N PRO A 13 7.33 -9.07 0.75
CA PRO A 13 6.84 -10.45 0.64
C PRO A 13 5.38 -10.60 0.22
N ARG A 14 4.53 -9.59 0.41
CA ARG A 14 3.14 -9.63 -0.06
C ARG A 14 3.03 -9.68 -1.59
N PHE A 15 4.09 -9.36 -2.34
CA PHE A 15 4.14 -9.59 -3.78
C PHE A 15 4.20 -11.07 -4.20
N PHE A 16 4.42 -12.00 -3.26
CA PHE A 16 4.25 -13.43 -3.56
C PHE A 16 2.78 -13.81 -3.83
N PHE A 17 1.81 -12.98 -3.42
CA PHE A 17 0.39 -13.16 -3.74
C PHE A 17 0.00 -12.67 -5.14
N LEU A 18 0.93 -12.03 -5.86
CA LEU A 18 0.72 -11.54 -7.22
C LEU A 18 1.37 -12.48 -8.24
N SER A 19 0.68 -12.69 -9.36
CA SER A 19 1.28 -13.30 -10.54
C SER A 19 2.40 -12.42 -11.11
N ASN A 20 3.27 -12.99 -11.95
CA ASN A 20 4.36 -12.22 -12.56
C ASN A 20 3.84 -11.06 -13.42
N GLU A 21 2.71 -11.24 -14.11
CA GLU A 21 2.09 -10.21 -14.96
C GLU A 21 1.56 -9.04 -14.13
N GLU A 22 0.87 -9.34 -13.02
CA GLU A 22 0.35 -8.31 -12.11
C GLU A 22 1.48 -7.54 -11.44
N LEU A 23 2.52 -8.23 -10.98
CA LEU A 23 3.69 -7.57 -10.39
C LEU A 23 4.38 -6.67 -11.41
N LEU A 24 4.52 -7.10 -12.67
CA LEU A 24 5.07 -6.25 -13.74
C LEU A 24 4.18 -5.05 -14.04
N MET A 25 2.85 -5.21 -13.99
CA MET A 25 1.92 -4.10 -14.19
C MET A 25 2.14 -3.00 -13.14
N ILE A 26 2.27 -3.38 -11.87
CA ILE A 26 2.55 -2.47 -10.77
C ILE A 26 3.95 -1.81 -10.93
N LEU A 27 4.96 -2.61 -11.25
CA LEU A 27 6.35 -2.13 -11.35
C LEU A 27 6.63 -1.33 -12.64
N SER A 28 5.81 -1.47 -13.69
CA SER A 28 5.97 -0.73 -14.94
C SER A 28 5.33 0.66 -14.88
N GLN A 29 4.28 0.83 -14.08
CA GLN A 29 3.57 2.10 -13.89
C GLN A 29 4.17 2.94 -12.76
N THR A 30 5.51 3.04 -12.71
CA THR A 30 6.23 3.77 -11.65
C THR A 30 5.87 5.26 -11.50
N LYS A 31 5.25 5.85 -12.53
CA LYS A 31 4.80 7.25 -12.54
C LYS A 31 3.37 7.43 -12.05
N ASP A 32 2.57 6.37 -12.04
CA ASP A 32 1.18 6.41 -11.62
C ASP A 32 0.98 5.44 -10.44
N PRO A 33 1.03 5.94 -9.19
CA PRO A 33 0.86 5.11 -8.01
C PRO A 33 -0.56 4.55 -7.89
N THR A 34 -1.55 5.07 -8.63
CA THR A 34 -2.92 4.55 -8.58
C THR A 34 -3.08 3.21 -9.29
N ALA A 35 -2.10 2.81 -10.11
CA ALA A 35 -2.08 1.53 -10.81
C ALA A 35 -2.09 0.31 -9.87
N VAL A 36 -1.73 0.51 -8.60
CA VAL A 36 -1.71 -0.54 -7.57
C VAL A 36 -3.10 -0.94 -7.07
N GLN A 37 -4.10 -0.06 -7.22
CA GLN A 37 -5.42 -0.21 -6.62
C GLN A 37 -6.08 -1.57 -6.90
N PRO A 38 -6.07 -2.10 -8.15
CA PRO A 38 -6.70 -3.40 -8.45
C PRO A 38 -6.03 -4.59 -7.76
N HIS A 39 -4.79 -4.41 -7.27
CA HIS A 39 -3.98 -5.46 -6.66
C HIS A 39 -3.90 -5.35 -5.14
N MET A 40 -4.38 -4.25 -4.55
CA MET A 40 -4.33 -4.00 -3.12
C MET A 40 -4.99 -5.11 -2.31
N GLY A 41 -6.19 -5.55 -2.69
CA GLY A 41 -6.91 -6.64 -2.00
C GLY A 41 -6.22 -8.01 -2.06
N LYS A 42 -5.26 -8.23 -2.98
CA LYS A 42 -4.41 -9.43 -3.00
C LYS A 42 -3.21 -9.29 -2.08
N CYS A 43 -2.66 -8.08 -1.95
CA CYS A 43 -1.52 -7.82 -1.08
C CYS A 43 -1.92 -7.63 0.38
N PHE A 44 -3.11 -7.07 0.64
CA PHE A 44 -3.60 -6.73 1.97
C PHE A 44 -5.00 -7.30 2.19
N GLU A 45 -5.11 -8.15 3.21
CA GLU A 45 -6.41 -8.56 3.73
C GLU A 45 -7.04 -7.39 4.48
N GLY A 46 -8.29 -7.04 4.16
CA GLY A 46 -9.02 -5.92 4.75
C GLY A 46 -8.79 -4.55 4.10
N ILE A 47 -7.84 -4.41 3.17
CA ILE A 47 -7.67 -3.19 2.36
C ILE A 47 -7.96 -3.52 0.90
N ASN A 48 -9.11 -3.07 0.42
CA ASN A 48 -9.49 -3.19 -0.99
C ASN A 48 -8.86 -2.09 -1.85
N SER A 49 -8.78 -0.86 -1.32
CA SER A 49 -8.17 0.28 -1.99
C SER A 49 -7.66 1.30 -0.98
N VAL A 50 -6.89 2.28 -1.45
CA VAL A 50 -6.42 3.42 -0.64
C VAL A 50 -6.92 4.74 -1.22
N ARG A 51 -7.12 5.76 -0.39
CA ARG A 51 -7.44 7.10 -0.86
C ARG A 51 -6.17 7.90 -1.01
N PHE A 52 -5.93 8.38 -2.23
CA PHE A 52 -4.89 9.36 -2.49
C PHE A 52 -5.43 10.78 -2.35
N ASP A 53 -4.53 11.72 -2.10
CA ASP A 53 -4.79 13.15 -2.23
C ASP A 53 -5.04 13.56 -3.69
N ALA A 54 -5.38 14.83 -3.92
CA ALA A 54 -5.72 15.34 -5.24
C ALA A 54 -4.59 15.19 -6.29
N ASN A 55 -3.33 15.09 -5.83
CA ASN A 55 -2.16 14.97 -6.71
C ASN A 55 -1.67 13.52 -6.89
N ASN A 56 -2.31 12.54 -6.25
CA ASN A 56 -1.84 11.15 -6.19
C ASN A 56 -0.44 10.98 -5.58
N GLU A 57 -0.06 11.85 -4.66
CA GLU A 57 1.26 11.87 -4.02
C GLU A 57 1.23 11.36 -2.57
N ILE A 58 0.07 11.47 -1.90
CA ILE A 58 -0.09 11.12 -0.49
C ILE A 58 -1.27 10.18 -0.34
N ILE A 59 -1.07 9.06 0.35
CA ILE A 59 -2.14 8.16 0.79
C ILE A 59 -2.64 8.63 2.15
N GLU A 60 -3.94 8.94 2.22
CA GLU A 60 -4.59 9.51 3.40
C GLU A 60 -5.45 8.49 4.15
N ALA A 61 -6.03 7.51 3.46
CA ALA A 61 -6.96 6.55 4.06
C ALA A 61 -6.88 5.17 3.41
N MET A 62 -7.32 4.16 4.16
CA MET A 62 -7.50 2.78 3.70
C MET A 62 -8.99 2.48 3.59
N LEU A 63 -9.40 1.76 2.54
CA LEU A 63 -10.79 1.43 2.27
C LEU A 63 -10.98 -0.08 2.21
N SER A 64 -11.97 -0.60 2.95
CA SER A 64 -12.35 -2.00 2.87
C SER A 64 -13.28 -2.28 1.68
N ILE A 65 -13.52 -3.56 1.39
CA ILE A 65 -14.45 -3.97 0.33
C ILE A 65 -15.92 -3.70 0.72
N GLU A 66 -16.21 -3.68 2.02
CA GLU A 66 -17.51 -3.34 2.62
C GLU A 66 -17.76 -1.82 2.68
N GLY A 67 -16.78 -1.00 2.30
CA GLY A 67 -16.88 0.45 2.30
C GLY A 67 -16.47 1.12 3.61
N GLU A 68 -15.85 0.39 4.55
CA GLU A 68 -15.22 1.01 5.71
C GLU A 68 -14.08 1.91 5.26
N VAL A 69 -13.95 3.09 5.89
CA VAL A 69 -12.87 4.04 5.62
C VAL A 69 -12.11 4.29 6.91
N VAL A 70 -10.82 3.96 6.90
CA VAL A 70 -9.90 4.19 8.02
C VAL A 70 -8.91 5.28 7.62
N GLU A 71 -9.06 6.45 8.23
CA GLU A 71 -8.13 7.57 8.08
C GLU A 71 -6.76 7.22 8.69
N LEU A 72 -5.68 7.40 7.93
CA LEU A 72 -4.33 7.17 8.42
C LEU A 72 -3.90 8.32 9.33
N PHE A 73 -3.52 8.01 10.57
CA PHE A 73 -2.91 9.02 11.45
C PHE A 73 -1.58 9.55 10.91
N SER A 74 -0.87 8.73 10.13
CA SER A 74 0.37 9.08 9.46
C SER A 74 0.19 8.84 7.96
N PRO A 75 -0.12 9.89 7.18
CA PRO A 75 -0.24 9.76 5.72
C PRO A 75 1.08 9.29 5.09
N VAL A 76 0.98 8.50 4.02
CA VAL A 76 2.15 7.93 3.34
C VAL A 76 2.42 8.70 2.05
N ASN A 77 3.58 9.36 1.95
CA ASN A 77 3.98 10.05 0.72
C ASN A 77 4.69 9.08 -0.23
N VAL A 78 4.06 8.78 -1.37
CA VAL A 78 4.55 7.79 -2.35
C VAL A 78 5.61 8.35 -3.31
N VAL A 79 5.77 9.67 -3.36
CA VAL A 79 6.75 10.36 -4.22
C VAL A 79 7.97 10.90 -3.46
N ALA A 80 8.03 10.70 -2.14
CA ALA A 80 9.11 11.19 -1.30
C ALA A 80 10.41 10.38 -1.48
N GLY A 81 11.51 11.08 -1.75
CA GLY A 81 12.86 10.50 -1.75
C GLY A 81 13.00 9.29 -2.68
N ASP A 82 13.47 8.18 -2.11
CA ASP A 82 13.71 6.92 -2.82
C ASP A 82 12.44 6.07 -3.01
N LYS A 83 11.28 6.50 -2.52
CA LYS A 83 9.98 5.85 -2.74
C LYS A 83 9.44 6.11 -4.15
N LYS A 84 9.82 7.24 -4.74
CA LYS A 84 9.41 7.62 -6.09
C LYS A 84 9.81 6.54 -7.09
N GLY A 85 8.82 5.86 -7.64
CA GLY A 85 9.00 4.75 -8.58
C GLY A 85 9.43 3.42 -7.94
N ASN A 86 9.56 3.33 -6.62
CA ASN A 86 9.83 2.09 -5.88
C ASN A 86 8.61 1.70 -5.06
N VAL A 87 7.70 0.97 -5.71
CA VAL A 87 6.40 0.59 -5.17
C VAL A 87 6.49 -0.21 -3.88
N GLU A 88 7.49 -1.10 -3.79
CA GLU A 88 7.73 -1.89 -2.59
C GLU A 88 7.96 -1.03 -1.34
N LYS A 89 8.60 0.14 -1.49
CA LYS A 89 9.01 0.96 -0.35
C LYS A 89 7.84 1.67 0.31
N TRP A 90 7.01 2.33 -0.48
CA TRP A 90 5.85 3.01 0.09
C TRP A 90 4.75 2.01 0.48
N LEU A 91 4.65 0.82 -0.15
CA LEU A 91 3.75 -0.24 0.32
C LEU A 91 4.16 -0.79 1.69
N MET A 92 5.47 -0.88 1.99
CA MET A 92 5.94 -1.18 3.34
C MET A 92 5.48 -0.12 4.35
N GLU A 93 5.57 1.17 4.01
CA GLU A 93 5.09 2.24 4.90
C GLU A 93 3.57 2.24 5.08
N VAL A 94 2.80 1.87 4.06
CA VAL A 94 1.35 1.66 4.20
C VAL A 94 1.09 0.55 5.23
N GLN A 95 1.84 -0.55 5.18
CA GLN A 95 1.72 -1.63 6.17
C GLN A 95 2.05 -1.15 7.59
N GLU A 96 3.14 -0.40 7.77
CA GLU A 96 3.53 0.14 9.07
C GLU A 96 2.47 1.11 9.61
N SER A 97 1.98 2.01 8.74
CA SER A 97 0.94 2.99 9.07
C SER A 97 -0.39 2.32 9.41
N MET A 98 -0.75 1.25 8.70
CA MET A 98 -1.93 0.43 8.99
C MET A 98 -1.85 -0.16 10.41
N ILE A 99 -0.75 -0.83 10.74
CA ILE A 99 -0.56 -1.46 12.06
C ILE A 99 -0.62 -0.41 13.17
N ALA A 100 0.08 0.71 13.00
CA ALA A 100 0.06 1.82 13.95
C ALA A 100 -1.35 2.41 14.14
N CYS A 101 -2.09 2.57 13.04
CA CYS A 101 -3.44 3.12 13.06
C CYS A 101 -4.41 2.21 13.82
N LEU A 102 -4.46 0.92 13.48
CA LEU A 102 -5.33 -0.05 14.14
C LEU A 102 -4.98 -0.24 15.63
N THR A 103 -3.69 -0.24 15.97
CA THR A 103 -3.24 -0.32 17.38
C THR A 103 -3.74 0.86 18.18
N LYS A 104 -3.68 2.07 17.61
CA LYS A 104 -4.15 3.29 18.26
C LYS A 104 -5.67 3.33 18.40
N ILE A 105 -6.41 2.98 17.34
CA ILE A 105 -7.89 2.92 17.37
C ILE A 105 -8.35 1.92 18.43
N THR A 106 -7.76 0.73 18.46
CA THR A 106 -8.10 -0.30 19.45
C THR A 106 -7.78 0.17 20.87
N GLY A 107 -6.60 0.78 21.07
CA GLY A 107 -6.22 1.33 22.37
C GLY A 107 -7.17 2.42 22.86
N GLN A 108 -7.63 3.31 21.96
CA GLN A 108 -8.62 4.35 22.30
C GLN A 108 -10.00 3.76 22.60
N SER A 109 -10.38 2.69 21.91
CA SER A 109 -11.69 2.04 22.07
C SER A 109 -11.82 1.29 23.41
N ILE A 110 -10.71 0.85 24.00
CA ILE A 110 -10.72 0.18 25.32
C ILE A 110 -10.90 1.19 26.47
N VAL A 111 -10.51 2.46 26.25
CA VAL A 111 -10.55 3.51 27.27
C VAL A 111 -11.87 4.29 27.27
N ALA A 112 -12.70 4.13 26.23
CA ALA A 112 -14.00 4.78 26.07
C ALA A 112 -15.12 3.99 26.75
#